data_AF-A0A954X7Y3-F1
#
_entry.id   AF-A0A954X7Y3-F1
#
_cell.length_a   1.000
_cell.length_b   1.000
_cell.length_c   1.000
_cell.angle_alpha   90.00
_cell.angle_beta   90.00
_cell.angle_gamma   90.00
#
_symmetry.space_group_name_H-M   'P 1'
#
loop_
_entity.id
_entity.type
_entity.pdbx_description
1 polymer ?
#
loop_
_entity_poly.entity_id
_entity_poly.type
_entity_poly.pdbx_seq_one_letter_code
_entity_poly.pdbx_strand_id
1 'polypeptide(L)' 'AAKVLAAAKEPMNCKELIEAMAAKKLWTSPGGKTPHATLYSAILREISTKGKDARFKKTERGKFAANG' A
#
# COMPACT_ATOMS: atom_id res chain seq x y z
N ALA A 1 -0.87 1.65 -5.22
CA ALA A 1 -1.13 1.73 -3.76
C ALA A 1 -1.13 3.18 -3.26
N ALA A 2 -0.04 3.95 -3.40
CA ALA A 2 0.02 5.34 -2.93
C ALA A 2 -1.13 6.23 -3.46
N LYS A 3 -1.46 6.14 -4.76
CA LYS A 3 -2.62 6.84 -5.35
C LYS A 3 -3.96 6.46 -4.70
N VAL A 4 -4.12 5.19 -4.31
CA VAL A 4 -5.36 4.72 -3.65
C VAL A 4 -5.46 5.28 -2.24
N LEU A 5 -4.37 5.26 -1.48
CA LEU A 5 -4.32 5.89 -0.15
C LEU A 5 -4.55 7.41 -0.21
N ALA A 6 -3.94 8.09 -1.18
CA ALA A 6 -4.12 9.52 -1.37
C ALA A 6 -5.58 9.88 -1.71
N ALA A 7 -6.24 9.04 -2.53
CA ALA A 7 -7.64 9.22 -2.87
C ALA A 7 -8.59 8.86 -1.70
N ALA A 8 -8.27 7.84 -0.92
CA ALA A 8 -9.08 7.40 0.21
C ALA A 8 -8.97 8.33 1.41
N LYS A 9 -7.84 9.04 1.58
CA LYS A 9 -7.51 9.88 2.74
C LYS A 9 -7.58 9.17 4.10
N GLU A 10 -7.68 7.84 4.09
CA GLU A 10 -7.75 7.01 5.29
C GLU A 10 -6.64 5.95 5.27
N PRO A 11 -6.12 5.56 6.45
CA PRO A 11 -5.14 4.49 6.53
C PRO A 11 -5.77 3.14 6.19
N MET A 12 -5.12 2.39 5.30
CA MET A 12 -5.59 1.07 4.86
C MET A 12 -4.52 0.01 5.06
N ASN A 13 -4.96 -1.22 5.28
CA ASN A 13 -4.08 -2.38 5.27
C ASN A 13 -3.79 -2.84 3.83
N CYS A 14 -2.82 -3.75 3.68
CA CYS A 14 -2.40 -4.21 2.35
C CYS A 14 -3.47 -5.04 1.63
N LYS A 15 -4.40 -5.71 2.33
CA LYS A 15 -5.50 -6.44 1.69
C LYS A 15 -6.52 -5.45 1.10
N GLU A 16 -6.95 -4.48 1.89
CA GLU A 16 -7.83 -3.38 1.46
C GLU A 16 -7.23 -2.62 0.27
N LEU A 17 -5.93 -2.36 0.30
CA LEU A 17 -5.23 -1.71 -0.82
C LEU A 17 -5.27 -2.54 -2.10
N ILE A 18 -5.06 -3.85 -2.00
CA ILE A 18 -5.12 -4.75 -3.15
C ILE A 18 -6.54 -4.80 -3.71
N GLU A 19 -7.55 -4.93 -2.86
CA GLU A 19 -8.97 -4.94 -3.25
C GLU A 19 -9.36 -3.62 -3.91
N ALA A 20 -9.01 -2.48 -3.31
CA ALA A 20 -9.30 -1.16 -3.86
C ALA A 20 -8.54 -0.90 -5.18
N MET A 21 -7.31 -1.40 -5.33
CA MET A 21 -6.58 -1.30 -6.60
C MET A 21 -7.19 -2.20 -7.69
N ALA A 22 -7.63 -3.41 -7.32
CA ALA A 22 -8.30 -4.33 -8.24
C ALA A 22 -9.65 -3.78 -8.69
N ALA A 23 -10.45 -3.25 -7.77
CA ALA A 23 -11.75 -2.61 -8.06
C ALA A 23 -11.59 -1.41 -9.00
N LYS A 24 -10.53 -0.61 -8.82
CA LYS A 24 -10.22 0.53 -9.69
C LYS A 24 -9.48 0.15 -10.99
N LYS A 25 -9.28 -1.15 -11.26
CA LYS A 25 -8.49 -1.68 -12.39
C LYS A 25 -7.08 -1.07 -12.50
N LEU A 26 -6.52 -0.61 -11.38
CA LEU A 26 -5.19 0.01 -11.32
C LEU A 26 -4.07 -1.03 -11.21
N TRP A 27 -4.42 -2.26 -10.87
CA TRP A 27 -3.47 -3.35 -10.67
C TRP A 27 -4.19 -4.70 -10.77
N THR A 28 -3.48 -5.71 -11.27
CA THR A 28 -3.94 -7.10 -11.38
C THR A 28 -2.87 -8.01 -10.80
N SER A 29 -3.29 -9.08 -10.11
CA SER A 29 -2.35 -10.03 -9.49
C SER A 29 -1.52 -10.76 -10.55
N PRO A 30 -0.18 -10.78 -10.45
CA PRO A 30 0.69 -11.47 -11.41
C PRO A 30 0.71 -13.00 -11.18
N GLY A 31 -0.45 -13.61 -10.91
CA GLY A 31 -0.57 -15.05 -10.61
C GLY A 31 -0.13 -15.46 -9.19
N GLY A 32 0.23 -14.51 -8.33
CA GLY A 32 0.59 -14.77 -6.94
C GLY A 32 -0.64 -15.01 -6.05
N LYS A 33 -0.53 -15.97 -5.13
CA LYS A 33 -1.60 -16.31 -4.16
C LYS A 33 -1.78 -15.25 -3.05
N THR A 34 -0.72 -14.51 -2.73
CA THR A 34 -0.69 -13.57 -1.58
C THR A 34 -0.14 -12.19 -1.95
N PRO A 35 -0.76 -11.47 -2.90
CA PRO A 35 -0.23 -10.19 -3.36
C PRO A 35 -0.21 -9.09 -2.29
N HIS A 36 -1.07 -9.19 -1.28
CA HIS A 36 -1.05 -8.30 -0.11
C HIS A 36 0.25 -8.45 0.70
N ALA A 37 0.82 -9.65 0.79
CA ALA A 37 2.08 -9.88 1.50
C ALA A 37 3.27 -9.29 0.70
N THR A 38 3.26 -9.44 -0.62
CA THR A 38 4.25 -8.80 -1.50
C THR A 38 4.18 -7.27 -1.38
N LEU A 39 2.97 -6.70 -1.41
CA LEU A 39 2.76 -5.27 -1.23
C LEU A 39 3.26 -4.80 0.14
N TYR A 40 2.96 -5.55 1.20
CA TYR A 40 3.42 -5.25 2.56
C TYR A 40 4.94 -5.14 2.64
N SER A 41 5.66 -6.14 2.15
CA SER A 41 7.14 -6.14 2.14
C SER A 41 7.71 -4.99 1.29
N ALA A 42 7.08 -4.69 0.16
CA ALA A 42 7.50 -3.57 -0.70
C ALA A 42 7.32 -2.22 -0.01
N ILE A 43 6.19 -1.99 0.67
CA ILE A 43 5.93 -0.77 1.43
C ILE A 43 6.93 -0.62 2.58
N LEU A 44 7.18 -1.68 3.35
CA LEU A 44 8.15 -1.63 4.44
C LEU A 44 9.56 -1.31 3.94
N ARG A 45 9.99 -1.94 2.84
CA ARG A 45 11.29 -1.65 2.22
C ARG A 45 11.37 -0.20 1.80
N GLU A 46 10.32 0.33 1.17
CA GLU A 46 10.29 1.74 0.75
C GLU A 46 10.37 2.72 1.93
N ILE A 47 9.60 2.48 2.99
CA ILE A 47 9.66 3.30 4.21
C ILE A 47 11.07 3.26 4.80
N SER A 48 11.68 2.07 4.86
CA SER A 48 13.03 1.90 5.40
C SER A 48 14.12 2.55 4.52
N THR A 49 13.97 2.55 3.20
CA THR A 49 15.01 3.07 2.29
C THR A 49 14.87 4.57 2.05
N LYS A 50 13.64 5.10 2.02
CA LYS A 50 13.38 6.51 1.69
C LYS A 50 13.07 7.38 2.90
N GLY A 51 12.72 6.80 4.05
CA GLY A 51 12.42 7.55 5.27
C GLY A 51 11.35 8.62 5.03
N LYS A 52 11.74 9.90 5.16
CA LYS A 52 10.85 11.06 4.97
C LYS A 52 10.34 11.20 3.53
N ASP A 53 11.10 10.72 2.54
CA ASP A 53 10.73 10.77 1.11
C ASP A 53 9.93 9.54 0.66
N ALA A 54 9.59 8.62 1.58
CA ALA A 54 8.76 7.48 1.26
C ALA A 54 7.36 7.94 0.85
N ARG A 55 6.71 7.24 -0.09
CA ARG A 55 5.32 7.56 -0.49
C ARG A 55 4.28 7.06 0.51
N PHE A 56 4.72 6.29 1.49
CA PHE A 56 3.87 5.63 2.48
C PHE A 56 4.35 6.02 3.88
N LYS A 57 3.42 6.15 4.81
CA LYS A 57 3.70 6.27 6.24
C LYS A 57 2.96 5.17 6.99
N LYS A 58 3.63 4.56 7.98
CA LYS A 58 2.99 3.61 8.88
C LYS A 58 2.17 4.39 9.91
N THR A 59 0.89 4.07 10.05
CA THR A 59 0.01 4.74 11.01
C THR A 59 -0.22 3.85 12.23
N GLU A 60 -0.67 2.62 12.00
CA GLU A 60 -1.01 1.64 13.02
C GLU A 60 -0.37 0.29 12.65
N ARG A 61 -0.54 -0.72 13.53
CA ARG A 61 -0.09 -2.08 13.24
C ARG A 61 -0.82 -2.61 11.99
N GLY A 62 -0.08 -2.73 10.88
CA GLY A 62 -0.58 -3.29 9.63
C GLY A 62 -1.33 -2.31 8.72
N LYS A 63 -1.44 -1.03 9.09
CA LYS A 63 -2.07 0.02 8.26
C LYS A 63 -1.05 1.06 7.78
N PHE A 64 -1.29 1.56 6.58
CA PHE A 64 -0.46 2.55 5.91
C PHE A 64 -1.33 3.68 5.37
N ALA A 65 -0.81 4.90 5.42
CA ALA A 65 -1.39 6.06 4.78
C ALA A 65 -0.45 6.61 3.71
N ALA A 66 -0.98 7.44 2.81
CA ALA A 66 -0.14 8.21 1.89
C ALA A 66 0.72 9.18 2.71
N ASN A 67 2.00 9.27 2.36
CA ASN A 67 2.87 10.33 2.83
C ASN A 67 2.84 11.43 1.77
N GLY A 68 2.37 12.61 2.17
CA GLY A 68 2.14 13.77 1.31
C GLY A 68 2.21 15.02 2.15
#